data_AF-A0AB37SW19-F1
#
_entry.id   AF-A0AB37SW19-F1
#
_cell.length_a   1.000
_cell.length_b   1.000
_cell.length_c   1.000
_cell.angle_alpha   90.00
_cell.angle_beta   90.00
_cell.angle_gamma   90.00
#
_symmetry.space_group_name_H-M   'P 1'
#
loop_
_entity.id
_entity.type
_entity.pdbx_description
1 polymer ?
#
loop_
_entity_poly.entity_id
_entity_poly.type
_entity_poly.pdbx_seq_one_letter_code
_entity_poly.pdbx_strand_id
1 'polypeptide(L)'
;MDIDLGGFVHVGHRTDAVVRPRDVDEFVLATWDGTSCGTCGDITGVFREQAAPSVRQVRLLGCRPEPPLLAALDAVGQPTRASLRRRRVRAWVHAIATDGSAVEVVGAAVSGTVDSVEPSPLGAGFLDVTVEVDAGEPLPKGTLDILEHWRAGRPTRPNLWADYDRDLRRQWSGVALGHLTGALDRPAGTTYDLDGRFVTDVEGFYCAIGEAINGPGGYFGWTLDGLDDCLRGRFGAQAPFRLVWHDSAVAREHLVGGYDRRRLAPAITLEDLLDLLAEHRIGIDLR
;
A
#
# COMPACT_ATOMS: atom_id res chain seq x y z
N MET A 1 0.71 27.87 2.76
CA MET A 1 0.06 27.31 1.55
C MET A 1 1.18 26.80 0.67
N ASP A 2 1.62 25.58 0.93
CA ASP A 2 2.66 24.94 0.12
C ASP A 2 1.94 24.19 -1.00
N ILE A 3 2.17 24.64 -2.23
CA ILE A 3 1.69 23.93 -3.43
C ILE A 3 2.75 22.88 -3.73
N ASP A 4 2.46 21.63 -3.43
CA ASP A 4 3.29 20.52 -3.89
C ASP A 4 3.13 20.37 -5.41
N LEU A 5 4.05 21.02 -6.16
CA LEU A 5 4.21 20.87 -7.60
C LEU A 5 5.12 19.69 -7.97
N GLY A 6 5.29 18.73 -7.06
CA GLY A 6 6.08 17.52 -7.21
C GLY A 6 5.29 16.24 -6.98
N GLY A 7 4.08 16.10 -7.51
CA GLY A 7 3.27 14.88 -7.34
C GLY A 7 2.49 14.50 -8.60
N PHE A 8 2.84 13.37 -9.20
CA PHE A 8 2.37 12.80 -10.46
C PHE A 8 0.85 12.84 -10.69
N VAL A 9 0.42 13.35 -11.86
CA VAL A 9 -0.94 13.15 -12.35
C VAL A 9 -1.06 11.74 -12.94
N HIS A 10 -1.88 10.89 -12.34
CA HIS A 10 -2.28 9.63 -12.97
C HIS A 10 -3.34 9.90 -14.05
N VAL A 11 -2.88 10.30 -15.25
CA VAL A 11 -3.76 10.45 -16.40
C VAL A 11 -4.04 9.05 -16.95
N GLY A 12 -5.20 8.50 -16.59
CA GLY A 12 -5.71 7.27 -17.19
C GLY A 12 -5.72 7.40 -18.71
N HIS A 13 -4.83 6.63 -19.36
CA HIS A 13 -4.71 6.50 -20.81
C HIS A 13 -4.70 7.82 -21.60
N ARG A 14 -3.50 8.39 -21.83
CA ARG A 14 -2.90 8.56 -23.17
C ARG A 14 -1.68 9.47 -23.10
N THR A 15 -0.61 8.98 -23.73
CA THR A 15 0.38 9.78 -24.46
C THR A 15 -0.31 10.97 -25.11
N ASP A 16 0.06 12.17 -24.69
CA ASP A 16 0.27 13.39 -25.46
C ASP A 16 0.51 14.48 -24.40
N ALA A 17 1.60 15.25 -24.52
CA ALA A 17 1.78 16.44 -23.68
C ALA A 17 0.49 17.26 -23.72
N VAL A 18 -0.03 17.68 -22.57
CA VAL A 18 -1.25 18.51 -22.51
C VAL A 18 -0.91 19.86 -23.15
N VAL A 19 -1.13 19.96 -24.46
CA VAL A 19 -1.06 21.22 -25.18
C VAL A 19 -2.27 22.03 -24.76
N ARG A 20 -2.02 23.23 -24.22
CA ARG A 20 -3.04 24.22 -23.89
C ARG A 20 -4.08 24.29 -25.03
N PRO A 21 -5.37 23.98 -24.77
CA PRO A 21 -6.42 24.24 -25.75
C PRO A 21 -6.38 25.72 -26.12
N ARG A 22 -6.51 26.04 -27.42
CA ARG A 22 -6.28 27.40 -27.95
C ARG A 22 -7.16 28.48 -27.32
N ASP A 23 -8.25 28.08 -26.67
CA ASP A 23 -9.29 28.96 -26.13
C ASP A 23 -9.28 29.05 -24.58
N VAL A 24 -8.21 28.59 -23.92
CA VAL A 24 -8.08 28.65 -22.45
C VAL A 24 -7.05 29.71 -22.08
N ASP A 25 -7.49 30.85 -21.54
CA ASP A 25 -6.61 31.98 -21.19
C ASP A 25 -6.00 31.90 -19.77
N GLU A 26 -6.71 31.26 -18.84
CA GLU A 26 -6.32 31.12 -17.43
C GLU A 26 -6.79 29.76 -16.89
N PHE A 27 -6.13 29.31 -15.81
CA PHE A 27 -6.48 28.11 -15.06
C PHE A 27 -6.85 28.50 -13.63
N VAL A 28 -7.87 27.87 -13.07
CA VAL A 28 -8.26 28.05 -11.66
C VAL A 28 -7.56 27.00 -10.82
N LEU A 29 -6.83 27.43 -9.79
CA LEU A 29 -6.44 26.53 -8.70
C LEU A 29 -7.64 26.41 -7.76
N ALA A 30 -8.04 25.18 -7.45
CA ALA A 30 -9.09 24.90 -6.49
C ALA A 30 -8.62 23.85 -5.49
N THR A 31 -9.17 23.91 -4.27
CA THR A 31 -9.08 22.83 -3.30
C THR A 31 -9.84 21.59 -3.78
N TRP A 32 -9.63 20.47 -3.09
CA TRP A 32 -10.29 19.19 -3.38
C TRP A 32 -11.83 19.25 -3.29
N ASP A 33 -12.37 20.18 -2.51
CA ASP A 33 -13.81 20.44 -2.37
C ASP A 33 -14.37 21.43 -3.42
N GLY A 34 -13.53 21.89 -4.36
CA GLY A 34 -13.90 22.80 -5.44
C GLY A 34 -13.83 24.29 -5.09
N THR A 35 -13.39 24.66 -3.88
CA THR A 35 -13.21 26.06 -3.49
C THR A 35 -12.02 26.69 -4.24
N SER A 36 -12.28 27.81 -4.94
CA SER A 36 -11.23 28.51 -5.70
C SER A 36 -10.17 29.11 -4.78
N CYS A 37 -8.90 28.78 -5.04
CA CYS A 37 -7.71 29.32 -4.38
C CYS A 37 -7.04 30.46 -5.16
N GLY A 38 -7.41 30.68 -6.42
CA GLY A 38 -6.84 31.71 -7.29
C GLY A 38 -6.76 31.28 -8.75
N THR A 39 -6.24 32.15 -9.61
CA THR A 39 -5.99 31.84 -11.02
C THR A 39 -4.50 31.87 -11.36
N CYS A 40 -4.10 31.11 -12.37
CA CYS A 40 -2.77 31.19 -12.96
C CYS A 40 -2.86 31.21 -14.49
N GLY A 41 -2.00 32.00 -15.12
CA GLY A 41 -1.97 32.12 -16.59
C GLY A 41 -1.17 31.02 -17.29
N ASP A 42 -0.44 30.20 -16.53
CA ASP A 42 0.42 29.15 -17.07
C ASP A 42 0.50 27.96 -16.10
N ILE A 43 0.44 26.75 -16.65
CA ILE A 43 0.59 25.47 -15.94
C ILE A 43 1.77 24.65 -16.49
N THR A 44 2.65 25.30 -17.27
CA THR A 44 3.87 24.66 -17.80
C THR A 44 4.67 24.05 -16.65
N GLY A 45 4.98 22.75 -16.77
CA GLY A 45 5.72 21.99 -15.76
C GLY A 45 4.86 21.31 -14.69
N VAL A 46 3.54 21.52 -14.67
CA VAL A 46 2.59 20.72 -13.88
C VAL A 46 2.50 19.30 -14.42
N PHE A 47 2.47 19.15 -15.74
CA PHE A 47 2.59 17.85 -16.40
C PHE A 47 4.07 17.57 -16.66
N ARG A 48 4.65 16.65 -15.89
CA ARG A 48 6.01 16.14 -16.14
C ARG A 48 5.90 14.73 -16.69
N GLU A 49 6.76 14.41 -17.66
CA GLU A 49 6.97 13.01 -18.02
C GLU A 49 7.43 12.25 -16.77
N GLN A 50 6.74 11.15 -16.48
CA GLN A 50 7.13 10.27 -15.40
C GLN A 50 8.57 9.80 -15.67
N ALA A 51 9.44 9.95 -14.67
CA ALA A 51 10.80 9.42 -14.77
C ALA A 51 10.73 7.94 -15.16
N ALA A 52 11.66 7.50 -16.01
CA ALA A 52 11.71 6.10 -16.44
C ALA A 52 11.67 5.18 -15.21
N PRO A 53 10.88 4.09 -15.24
CA PRO A 53 10.73 3.24 -14.08
C PRO A 53 12.08 2.73 -13.59
N SER A 54 12.29 2.75 -12.28
CA SER A 54 13.54 2.35 -11.64
C SER A 54 13.87 0.88 -11.88
N VAL A 55 12.85 0.06 -12.20
CA VAL A 55 12.98 -1.32 -12.63
C VAL A 55 12.31 -1.45 -13.99
N ARG A 56 13.10 -1.75 -15.03
CA ARG A 56 12.60 -1.97 -16.39
C ARG A 56 12.24 -3.42 -16.68
N GLN A 57 12.94 -4.35 -16.02
CA GLN A 57 12.79 -5.78 -16.24
C GLN A 57 12.88 -6.52 -14.91
N VAL A 58 12.08 -7.58 -14.79
CA VAL A 58 12.20 -8.58 -13.72
C VAL A 58 12.36 -9.95 -14.34
N ARG A 59 13.09 -10.82 -13.64
CA ARG A 59 13.28 -12.21 -14.02
C ARG A 59 12.59 -13.10 -13.00
N LEU A 60 11.56 -13.81 -13.43
CA LEU A 60 10.88 -14.82 -12.65
C LEU A 60 11.66 -16.12 -12.80
N LEU A 61 12.09 -16.71 -11.68
CA LEU A 61 12.93 -17.91 -11.68
C LEU A 61 12.09 -19.15 -11.41
N GLY A 62 12.36 -20.23 -12.13
CA GLY A 62 11.78 -21.55 -11.84
C GLY A 62 10.27 -21.65 -12.07
N CYS A 63 9.71 -20.88 -13.00
CA CYS A 63 8.29 -20.91 -13.29
C CYS A 63 7.87 -22.27 -13.85
N ARG A 64 6.80 -22.85 -13.27
CA ARG A 64 6.04 -23.92 -13.92
C ARG A 64 4.93 -23.28 -14.75
N PRO A 65 5.02 -23.26 -16.08
CA PRO A 65 4.05 -22.53 -16.88
C PRO A 65 2.69 -23.24 -16.91
N GLU A 66 1.65 -22.49 -16.55
CA GLU A 66 0.25 -22.89 -16.73
C GLU A 66 -0.32 -22.24 -18.00
N PRO A 67 -1.52 -22.63 -18.49
CA PRO A 67 -2.03 -22.21 -19.80
C PRO A 67 -1.95 -20.70 -20.10
N PRO A 68 -2.22 -19.77 -19.16
CA PRO A 68 -2.08 -18.34 -19.42
C PRO A 68 -0.62 -17.92 -19.71
N LEU A 69 0.35 -18.48 -18.97
CA LEU A 69 1.76 -18.19 -19.18
C LEU A 69 2.26 -18.87 -20.47
N LEU A 70 1.86 -20.12 -20.74
CA LEU A 70 2.18 -20.81 -22.00
C LEU A 70 1.73 -20.00 -23.22
N ALA A 71 0.49 -19.49 -23.21
CA ALA A 71 -0.03 -18.67 -24.31
C ALA A 71 0.77 -17.37 -24.53
N ALA A 72 1.29 -16.78 -23.44
CA ALA A 72 2.17 -15.62 -23.52
C ALA A 72 3.55 -15.99 -24.07
N LEU A 73 4.11 -17.12 -23.64
CA LEU A 73 5.38 -17.66 -24.14
C LEU A 73 5.31 -18.01 -25.64
N ASP A 74 4.23 -18.64 -26.10
CA ASP A 74 4.04 -19.00 -27.53
C ASP A 74 3.97 -17.78 -28.45
N ALA A 75 3.63 -16.62 -27.90
CA ALA A 75 3.59 -15.36 -28.64
C ALA A 75 4.96 -14.65 -28.70
N VAL A 76 5.98 -15.14 -27.99
CA VAL A 76 7.37 -14.64 -28.05
C VAL A 76 7.97 -14.94 -29.43
N GLY A 77 8.59 -13.94 -30.06
CA GLY A 77 9.17 -14.05 -31.41
C GLY A 77 8.22 -13.76 -32.58
N GLN A 78 6.93 -13.54 -32.32
CA GLN A 78 5.96 -13.09 -33.34
C GLN A 78 5.90 -11.55 -33.36
N PRO A 79 6.13 -10.84 -34.48
CA PRO A 79 6.28 -9.38 -34.49
C PRO A 79 4.96 -8.58 -34.69
N THR A 80 3.78 -9.16 -34.39
CA THR A 80 2.49 -8.49 -34.66
C THR A 80 1.95 -7.69 -33.46
N ARG A 81 1.09 -6.69 -33.70
CA ARG A 81 0.37 -6.02 -32.59
C ARG A 81 -0.49 -6.99 -31.77
N ALA A 82 -1.02 -8.04 -32.42
CA ALA A 82 -1.79 -9.09 -31.76
C ALA A 82 -0.91 -9.94 -30.82
N SER A 83 0.36 -10.21 -31.18
CA SER A 83 1.28 -10.95 -30.31
C SER A 83 1.73 -10.11 -29.11
N LEU A 84 1.90 -8.79 -29.23
CA LEU A 84 2.20 -7.91 -28.09
C LEU A 84 1.12 -8.00 -26.99
N ARG A 85 -0.16 -8.02 -27.37
CA ARG A 85 -1.26 -8.19 -26.40
C ARG A 85 -1.29 -9.58 -25.77
N ARG A 86 -0.95 -10.63 -26.54
CA ARG A 86 -0.91 -12.00 -26.04
C ARG A 86 0.24 -12.26 -25.06
N ARG A 87 1.34 -11.51 -25.18
CA ARG A 87 2.50 -11.56 -24.26
C ARG A 87 2.28 -10.86 -22.92
N ARG A 88 1.12 -10.23 -22.73
CA ARG A 88 0.82 -9.48 -21.52
C ARG A 88 0.50 -10.43 -20.37
N VAL A 89 1.20 -10.25 -19.26
CA VAL A 89 0.98 -11.02 -18.03
C VAL A 89 0.76 -10.07 -16.86
N ARG A 90 -0.09 -10.51 -15.92
CA ARG A 90 -0.27 -9.88 -14.62
C ARG A 90 -0.45 -10.96 -13.57
N ALA A 91 0.34 -10.91 -12.51
CA ALA A 91 0.28 -11.87 -11.41
C ALA A 91 0.52 -11.16 -10.07
N TRP A 92 -0.23 -11.56 -9.06
CA TRP A 92 0.00 -11.15 -7.67
C TRP A 92 1.11 -11.98 -7.05
N VAL A 93 1.97 -11.35 -6.25
CA VAL A 93 3.07 -12.02 -5.57
C VAL A 93 2.59 -12.53 -4.22
N HIS A 94 2.89 -13.80 -3.94
CA HIS A 94 2.60 -14.44 -2.66
C HIS A 94 3.91 -14.85 -2.00
N ALA A 95 4.01 -14.68 -0.68
CA ALA A 95 5.04 -15.27 0.14
C ALA A 95 4.60 -16.69 0.55
N ILE A 96 5.55 -17.63 0.51
CA ILE A 96 5.30 -19.02 0.95
C ILE A 96 5.86 -19.18 2.36
N ALA A 97 4.97 -19.48 3.32
CA ALA A 97 5.35 -19.78 4.69
C ALA A 97 5.98 -21.17 4.82
N THR A 98 6.61 -21.44 5.97
CA THR A 98 7.26 -22.72 6.28
C THR A 98 6.31 -23.92 6.27
N ASP A 99 5.03 -23.71 6.52
CA ASP A 99 3.99 -24.73 6.44
C ASP A 99 3.48 -24.97 4.99
N GLY A 100 4.01 -24.24 4.02
CA GLY A 100 3.64 -24.32 2.61
C GLY A 100 2.43 -23.47 2.23
N SER A 101 1.83 -22.74 3.17
CA SER A 101 0.74 -21.80 2.86
C SER A 101 1.26 -20.61 2.05
N ALA A 102 0.44 -20.16 1.09
CA ALA A 102 0.72 -18.99 0.29
C ALA A 102 -0.08 -17.80 0.84
N VAL A 103 0.61 -16.70 1.13
CA VAL A 103 -0.01 -15.47 1.64
C VAL A 103 0.30 -14.33 0.68
N GLU A 104 -0.74 -13.63 0.25
CA GLU A 104 -0.60 -12.50 -0.67
C GLU A 104 0.25 -11.40 -0.02
N VAL A 105 1.25 -10.91 -0.76
CA VAL A 105 2.00 -9.72 -0.38
C VAL A 105 1.26 -8.51 -0.95
N VAL A 106 0.45 -7.86 -0.11
CA VAL A 106 -0.44 -6.80 -0.57
C VAL A 106 0.34 -5.67 -1.26
N GLY A 107 -0.08 -5.33 -2.47
CA GLY A 107 0.57 -4.32 -3.31
C GLY A 107 1.75 -4.84 -4.15
N ALA A 108 2.14 -6.11 -4.00
CA ALA A 108 3.15 -6.74 -4.84
C ALA A 108 2.51 -7.46 -6.04
N ALA A 109 2.81 -7.00 -7.24
CA ALA A 109 2.41 -7.67 -8.46
C ALA A 109 3.50 -7.55 -9.54
N VAL A 110 3.57 -8.54 -10.42
CA VAL A 110 4.33 -8.48 -11.66
C VAL A 110 3.33 -8.27 -12.78
N SER A 111 3.36 -7.10 -13.39
CA SER A 111 2.55 -6.73 -14.55
C SER A 111 3.48 -6.28 -15.66
N GLY A 112 3.35 -6.84 -16.85
CA GLY A 112 4.30 -6.55 -17.91
C GLY A 112 4.12 -7.40 -19.15
N THR A 113 5.08 -7.27 -20.06
CA THR A 113 5.14 -8.03 -21.31
C THR A 113 6.27 -9.05 -21.20
N VAL A 114 5.95 -10.32 -21.48
CA VAL A 114 6.97 -11.37 -21.59
C VAL A 114 7.93 -11.02 -22.74
N ASP A 115 9.20 -10.91 -22.40
CA ASP A 115 10.27 -10.58 -23.34
C ASP A 115 10.99 -11.84 -23.82
N SER A 116 11.49 -12.63 -22.89
CA SER A 116 12.31 -13.81 -23.16
C SER A 116 12.09 -14.92 -22.14
N VAL A 117 12.46 -16.14 -22.52
CA VAL A 117 12.32 -17.35 -21.71
C VAL A 117 13.50 -18.27 -21.94
N GLU A 118 13.98 -18.90 -20.87
CA GLU A 118 15.05 -19.89 -20.92
C GLU A 118 14.81 -21.04 -19.94
N PRO A 119 15.39 -22.24 -20.16
CA PRO A 119 15.33 -23.33 -19.19
C PRO A 119 15.90 -22.89 -17.84
N SER A 120 15.19 -23.20 -16.76
CA SER A 120 15.63 -22.82 -15.41
C SER A 120 16.68 -23.80 -14.86
N PRO A 121 17.72 -23.31 -14.15
CA PRO A 121 18.63 -24.19 -13.41
C PRO A 121 17.96 -24.88 -12.21
N LEU A 122 16.75 -24.47 -11.83
CA LEU A 122 16.02 -25.01 -10.67
C LEU A 122 15.38 -26.38 -10.93
N GLY A 123 15.42 -26.89 -12.17
CA GLY A 123 15.05 -28.27 -12.47
C GLY A 123 14.43 -28.45 -13.86
N ALA A 124 14.34 -29.71 -14.30
CA ALA A 124 13.75 -30.05 -15.59
C ALA A 124 12.27 -29.63 -15.65
N GLY A 125 11.89 -28.94 -16.72
CA GLY A 125 10.51 -28.48 -16.95
C GLY A 125 10.18 -27.12 -16.33
N PHE A 126 11.09 -26.52 -15.56
CA PHE A 126 10.95 -25.14 -15.10
C PHE A 126 11.58 -24.15 -16.07
N LEU A 127 11.01 -22.94 -16.13
CA LEU A 127 11.44 -21.86 -17.02
C LEU A 127 11.77 -20.61 -16.22
N ASP A 128 12.86 -19.94 -16.59
CA ASP A 128 13.11 -18.57 -16.16
C ASP A 128 12.51 -17.61 -17.20
N VAL A 129 11.68 -16.68 -16.75
CA VAL A 129 10.90 -15.79 -17.62
C VAL A 129 11.28 -14.34 -17.35
N THR A 130 11.75 -13.64 -18.38
CA THR A 130 12.02 -12.20 -18.32
C THR A 130 10.76 -11.44 -18.72
N VAL A 131 10.35 -10.51 -17.87
CA VAL A 131 9.20 -9.65 -18.10
C VAL A 131 9.67 -8.20 -18.13
N GLU A 132 9.39 -7.50 -19.23
CA GLU A 132 9.43 -6.04 -19.26
C GLU A 132 8.25 -5.51 -18.47
N VAL A 133 8.53 -4.96 -17.29
CA VAL A 133 7.48 -4.56 -16.34
C VAL A 133 6.89 -3.21 -16.70
N ASP A 134 5.63 -3.05 -16.33
CA ASP A 134 4.98 -1.76 -16.37
C ASP A 134 5.67 -0.76 -15.45
N ALA A 135 5.60 0.52 -15.84
CA ALA A 135 6.14 1.57 -15.00
C ALA A 135 5.42 1.57 -13.64
N GLY A 136 6.22 1.48 -12.57
CA GLY A 136 5.76 1.46 -11.20
C GLY A 136 6.95 1.52 -10.25
N GLU A 137 6.69 1.94 -9.02
CA GLU A 137 7.70 1.92 -7.97
C GLU A 137 7.78 0.50 -7.37
N PRO A 138 8.99 -0.07 -7.23
CA PRO A 138 9.15 -1.33 -6.54
C PRO A 138 8.82 -1.15 -5.06
N LEU A 139 8.37 -2.24 -4.41
CA LEU A 139 8.27 -2.24 -2.95
C LEU A 139 9.65 -1.98 -2.31
N PRO A 140 9.69 -1.32 -1.13
CA PRO A 140 10.93 -1.13 -0.39
C PRO A 140 11.66 -2.45 -0.16
N LYS A 141 13.00 -2.45 -0.26
CA LYS A 141 13.80 -3.68 -0.06
C LYS A 141 13.61 -4.28 1.33
N GLY A 142 13.41 -3.44 2.35
CA GLY A 142 13.16 -3.87 3.73
C GLY A 142 11.86 -4.67 3.92
N THR A 143 10.96 -4.70 2.92
CA THR A 143 9.80 -5.60 2.95
C THR A 143 10.21 -7.07 3.07
N LEU A 144 11.38 -7.46 2.56
CA LEU A 144 11.88 -8.83 2.72
C LEU A 144 12.14 -9.18 4.19
N ASP A 145 12.69 -8.25 4.97
CA ASP A 145 12.94 -8.44 6.40
C ASP A 145 11.61 -8.58 7.16
N ILE A 146 10.60 -7.79 6.76
CA ILE A 146 9.23 -7.91 7.27
C ILE A 146 8.72 -9.32 6.98
N LEU A 147 8.75 -9.79 5.73
CA LEU A 147 8.23 -11.12 5.38
C LEU A 147 8.90 -12.27 6.15
N GLU A 148 10.18 -12.15 6.50
CA GLU A 148 10.89 -13.16 7.30
C GLU A 148 10.27 -13.31 8.70
N HIS A 149 9.75 -12.24 9.31
CA HIS A 149 9.06 -12.30 10.60
C HIS A 149 7.77 -13.15 10.58
N TRP A 150 7.15 -13.35 9.41
CA TRP A 150 5.93 -14.14 9.24
C TRP A 150 6.18 -15.53 8.65
N ARG A 151 7.42 -15.83 8.27
CA ARG A 151 7.78 -17.07 7.59
C ARG A 151 7.46 -18.33 8.41
N ALA A 152 7.60 -18.24 9.74
CA ALA A 152 7.26 -19.29 10.70
C ALA A 152 5.82 -19.18 11.25
N GLY A 153 4.99 -18.34 10.65
CA GLY A 153 3.68 -17.94 11.18
C GLY A 153 3.73 -16.55 11.82
N ARG A 154 2.59 -16.14 12.39
CA ARG A 154 2.40 -14.79 12.91
C ARG A 154 3.43 -14.43 14.01
N PRO A 155 3.97 -13.19 14.03
CA PRO A 155 4.84 -12.73 15.10
C PRO A 155 4.21 -12.90 16.49
N THR A 156 5.04 -13.18 17.50
CA THR A 156 4.60 -13.39 18.89
C THR A 156 4.95 -12.25 19.83
N ARG A 157 5.77 -11.29 19.38
CA ARG A 157 6.20 -10.13 20.16
C ARG A 157 5.67 -8.85 19.50
N PRO A 158 5.06 -7.94 20.28
CA PRO A 158 4.58 -6.66 19.75
C PRO A 158 5.75 -5.74 19.39
N ASN A 159 5.44 -4.65 18.70
CA ASN A 159 6.35 -3.53 18.40
C ASN A 159 7.58 -3.90 17.57
N LEU A 160 7.58 -5.04 16.87
CA LEU A 160 8.64 -5.38 15.92
C LEU A 160 8.73 -4.39 14.76
N TRP A 161 7.65 -3.65 14.51
CA TRP A 161 7.58 -2.57 13.52
C TRP A 161 8.15 -1.24 13.99
N ALA A 162 8.45 -1.08 15.29
CA ALA A 162 8.76 0.22 15.88
C ALA A 162 10.02 0.86 15.28
N ASP A 163 11.04 0.06 14.99
CA ASP A 163 12.32 0.54 14.46
C ASP A 163 12.30 0.81 12.94
N TYR A 164 11.21 0.42 12.26
CA TYR A 164 11.05 0.71 10.84
C TYR A 164 10.70 2.17 10.60
N ASP A 165 11.09 2.67 9.43
CA ASP A 165 10.60 3.95 8.93
C ASP A 165 9.11 3.86 8.55
N ARG A 166 8.53 5.03 8.28
CA ARG A 166 7.14 5.20 7.86
C ARG A 166 6.73 4.29 6.69
N ASP A 167 7.63 4.09 5.73
CA ASP A 167 7.35 3.34 4.52
C ASP A 167 7.24 1.85 4.82
N LEU A 168 8.16 1.33 5.62
CA LEU A 168 8.19 -0.05 6.07
C LEU A 168 7.09 -0.34 7.11
N ARG A 169 6.69 0.61 7.96
CA ARG A 169 5.49 0.49 8.81
C ARG A 169 4.21 0.29 7.98
N ARG A 170 4.07 0.99 6.85
CA ARG A 170 2.95 0.73 5.92
C ARG A 170 3.00 -0.70 5.37
N GLN A 171 4.19 -1.18 5.00
CA GLN A 171 4.35 -2.55 4.50
C GLN A 171 4.04 -3.58 5.58
N TRP A 172 4.40 -3.29 6.84
CA TRP A 172 4.02 -4.10 8.00
C TRP A 172 2.50 -4.27 8.11
N SER A 173 1.72 -3.18 8.03
CA SER A 173 0.26 -3.27 8.04
C SER A 173 -0.29 -4.06 6.83
N GLY A 174 0.35 -3.95 5.66
CA GLY A 174 -0.02 -4.73 4.48
C GLY A 174 0.21 -6.23 4.64
N VAL A 175 1.34 -6.62 5.22
CA VAL A 175 1.61 -8.03 5.57
C VAL A 175 0.62 -8.50 6.63
N ALA A 176 0.37 -7.70 7.67
CA ALA A 176 -0.64 -8.02 8.68
C ALA A 176 -2.04 -8.26 8.07
N LEU A 177 -2.44 -7.47 7.06
CA LEU A 177 -3.69 -7.66 6.32
C LEU A 177 -3.72 -9.00 5.56
N GLY A 178 -2.64 -9.35 4.85
CA GLY A 178 -2.53 -10.64 4.15
C GLY A 178 -2.66 -11.84 5.10
N HIS A 179 -2.23 -11.67 6.35
CA HIS A 179 -2.33 -12.66 7.42
C HIS A 179 -3.58 -12.52 8.30
N LEU A 180 -4.55 -11.69 7.91
CA LEU A 180 -5.81 -11.56 8.65
C LEU A 180 -6.55 -12.89 8.63
N THR A 181 -6.55 -13.57 9.76
CA THR A 181 -7.38 -14.75 9.99
C THR A 181 -8.81 -14.27 10.23
N GLY A 182 -9.82 -14.99 9.71
CA GLY A 182 -11.25 -14.72 9.95
C GLY A 182 -11.70 -14.97 11.40
N ALA A 183 -10.91 -14.53 12.37
CA ALA A 183 -11.22 -14.58 13.78
C ALA A 183 -12.51 -13.80 14.04
N LEU A 184 -13.37 -14.37 14.88
CA LEU A 184 -14.59 -13.70 15.31
C LEU A 184 -14.22 -12.43 16.09
N ASP A 185 -15.04 -11.40 15.89
CA ASP A 185 -14.93 -10.19 16.68
C ASP A 185 -15.06 -10.53 18.17
N ARG A 186 -14.17 -9.96 18.98
CA ARG A 186 -14.40 -9.90 20.42
C ARG A 186 -15.63 -9.00 20.69
N PRO A 187 -16.40 -9.31 21.73
CA PRO A 187 -17.69 -8.67 21.97
C PRO A 187 -17.57 -7.17 22.25
N ALA A 188 -18.64 -6.43 21.97
CA ALA A 188 -18.76 -5.02 22.35
C ALA A 188 -18.48 -4.80 23.85
N GLY A 189 -17.91 -3.64 24.18
CA GLY A 189 -17.47 -3.30 25.53
C GLY A 189 -16.10 -3.86 25.93
N THR A 190 -15.45 -4.65 25.07
CA THR A 190 -14.06 -5.09 25.28
C THR A 190 -13.13 -3.86 25.46
N THR A 191 -12.14 -3.97 26.34
CA THR A 191 -11.09 -2.96 26.49
C THR A 191 -9.82 -3.42 25.78
N TYR A 192 -9.22 -2.53 25.00
CA TYR A 192 -7.96 -2.74 24.32
C TYR A 192 -6.93 -1.71 24.79
N ASP A 193 -5.69 -2.16 24.96
CA ASP A 193 -4.56 -1.32 25.35
C ASP A 193 -3.68 -1.07 24.11
N LEU A 194 -3.63 0.18 23.68
CA LEU A 194 -2.78 0.64 22.57
C LEU A 194 -1.51 1.24 23.16
N ASP A 195 -0.38 0.67 22.72
CA ASP A 195 0.97 1.16 23.06
C ASP A 195 1.37 2.31 22.12
N GLY A 196 1.24 3.55 22.61
CA GLY A 196 1.45 4.75 21.81
C GLY A 196 2.90 5.19 21.67
N ARG A 197 3.86 4.53 22.35
CA ARG A 197 5.27 4.97 22.42
C ARG A 197 5.94 5.15 21.06
N PHE A 198 5.48 4.43 20.05
CA PHE A 198 6.06 4.40 18.70
C PHE A 198 5.15 5.05 17.64
N VAL A 199 4.07 5.72 18.06
CA VAL A 199 3.13 6.41 17.16
C VAL A 199 3.70 7.78 16.78
N THR A 200 4.81 7.78 16.04
CA THR A 200 5.50 8.98 15.55
C THR A 200 5.08 9.37 14.13
N ASP A 201 4.21 8.58 13.51
CA ASP A 201 3.53 8.83 12.24
C ASP A 201 2.24 7.99 12.20
N VAL A 202 1.37 8.29 11.23
CA VAL A 202 0.06 7.64 11.14
C VAL A 202 0.16 6.15 10.78
N GLU A 203 1.22 5.73 10.08
CA GLU A 203 1.50 4.31 9.81
C GLU A 203 1.86 3.57 11.10
N GLY A 204 2.59 4.20 12.02
CA GLY A 204 2.85 3.70 13.37
C GLY A 204 1.56 3.56 14.19
N PHE A 205 0.62 4.51 14.08
CA PHE A 205 -0.71 4.36 14.69
C PHE A 205 -1.44 3.11 14.17
N TYR A 206 -1.47 2.89 12.85
CA TYR A 206 -2.13 1.72 12.27
C TYR A 206 -1.50 0.40 12.72
N CYS A 207 -0.18 0.36 12.87
CA CYS A 207 0.50 -0.81 13.44
C CYS A 207 0.09 -1.01 14.92
N ALA A 208 0.12 0.05 15.73
CA ALA A 208 -0.19 -0.01 17.15
C ALA A 208 -1.64 -0.45 17.43
N ILE A 209 -2.63 0.11 16.73
CA ILE A 209 -4.04 -0.27 16.91
C ILE A 209 -4.31 -1.70 16.40
N GLY A 210 -3.66 -2.10 15.30
CA GLY A 210 -3.70 -3.46 14.80
C GLY A 210 -3.21 -4.47 15.84
N GLU A 211 -2.10 -4.15 16.53
CA GLU A 211 -1.57 -4.98 17.60
C GLU A 211 -2.41 -4.98 18.87
N ALA A 212 -2.97 -3.82 19.25
CA ALA A 212 -3.86 -3.70 20.40
C ALA A 212 -5.09 -4.62 20.27
N ILE A 213 -5.70 -4.65 19.08
CA ILE A 213 -6.94 -5.38 18.85
C ILE A 213 -6.69 -6.86 18.58
N ASN A 214 -5.78 -7.14 17.65
CA ASN A 214 -5.59 -8.50 17.14
C ASN A 214 -4.38 -9.23 17.74
N GLY A 215 -3.55 -8.57 18.55
CA GLY A 215 -2.28 -9.10 19.06
C GLY A 215 -1.09 -8.80 18.14
N PRO A 216 0.13 -9.23 18.49
CA PRO A 216 1.35 -8.94 17.72
C PRO A 216 1.24 -9.17 16.21
N GLY A 217 1.74 -8.24 15.39
CA GLY A 217 1.58 -8.26 13.93
C GLY A 217 0.13 -8.23 13.44
N GLY A 218 -0.79 -7.67 14.24
CA GLY A 218 -2.22 -7.61 13.93
C GLY A 218 -2.59 -6.47 12.97
N TYR A 219 -3.68 -6.65 12.24
CA TYR A 219 -4.23 -5.65 11.33
C TYR A 219 -5.52 -5.05 11.90
N PHE A 220 -5.66 -3.73 11.86
CA PHE A 220 -6.93 -3.06 12.12
C PHE A 220 -6.97 -1.72 11.37
N GLY A 221 -6.81 -1.81 10.04
CA GLY A 221 -6.71 -0.66 9.15
C GLY A 221 -5.28 -0.24 8.85
N TRP A 222 -5.11 0.45 7.72
CA TRP A 222 -3.85 1.05 7.25
C TRP A 222 -4.06 2.33 6.43
N THR A 223 -5.32 2.81 6.43
CA THR A 223 -5.85 4.05 5.87
C THR A 223 -7.05 4.46 6.73
N LEU A 224 -7.59 5.68 6.59
CA LEU A 224 -8.82 6.07 7.31
C LEU A 224 -10.00 5.19 6.90
N ASP A 225 -10.20 4.99 5.59
CA ASP A 225 -11.25 4.10 5.08
C ASP A 225 -11.07 2.66 5.59
N GLY A 226 -9.83 2.17 5.62
CA GLY A 226 -9.53 0.83 6.12
C GLY A 226 -9.77 0.70 7.63
N LEU A 227 -9.50 1.75 8.41
CA LEU A 227 -9.84 1.80 9.83
C LEU A 227 -11.36 1.87 10.03
N ASP A 228 -12.04 2.74 9.28
CA ASP A 228 -13.49 2.90 9.28
C ASP A 228 -14.21 1.57 8.96
N ASP A 229 -13.73 0.82 7.97
CA ASP A 229 -14.20 -0.53 7.66
C ASP A 229 -13.96 -1.51 8.82
N CYS A 230 -12.79 -1.45 9.46
CA CYS A 230 -12.50 -2.31 10.62
C CYS A 230 -13.42 -2.01 11.81
N LEU A 231 -13.77 -0.75 12.04
CA LEU A 231 -14.66 -0.32 13.12
C LEU A 231 -16.11 -0.80 12.93
N ARG A 232 -16.51 -1.15 11.70
CA ARG A 232 -17.81 -1.79 11.41
C ARG A 232 -17.86 -3.29 11.76
N GLY A 233 -16.74 -3.86 12.22
CA GLY A 233 -16.63 -5.26 12.65
C GLY A 233 -16.21 -6.22 11.52
N ARG A 234 -16.02 -7.49 11.89
CA ARG A 234 -15.40 -8.60 11.13
C ARG A 234 -13.88 -8.54 11.02
N PHE A 235 -13.25 -7.68 11.81
CA PHE A 235 -11.81 -7.46 11.84
C PHE A 235 -11.21 -7.66 13.23
N GLY A 236 -11.91 -8.34 14.14
CA GLY A 236 -11.41 -8.75 15.46
C GLY A 236 -12.01 -8.00 16.64
N ALA A 237 -12.76 -6.92 16.39
CA ALA A 237 -13.45 -6.16 17.43
C ALA A 237 -14.83 -5.71 16.98
N GLN A 238 -15.83 -5.90 17.84
CA GLN A 238 -17.18 -5.38 17.65
C GLN A 238 -17.30 -4.03 18.35
N ALA A 239 -17.67 -2.97 17.63
CA ALA A 239 -17.99 -1.68 18.21
C ALA A 239 -19.38 -1.67 18.92
N PRO A 240 -19.58 -0.83 19.95
CA PRO A 240 -18.58 0.04 20.59
C PRO A 240 -17.66 -0.75 21.53
N PHE A 241 -16.40 -0.31 21.67
CA PHE A 241 -15.42 -0.85 22.61
C PHE A 241 -14.64 0.29 23.28
N ARG A 242 -13.77 -0.05 24.25
CA ARG A 242 -12.91 0.93 24.95
C ARG A 242 -11.47 0.80 24.48
N LEU A 243 -10.82 1.92 24.16
CA LEU A 243 -9.42 2.01 23.78
C LEU A 243 -8.66 2.82 24.83
N VAL A 244 -7.75 2.18 25.55
CA VAL A 244 -6.78 2.85 26.43
C VAL A 244 -5.53 3.13 25.61
N TRP A 245 -5.24 4.40 25.36
CA TRP A 245 -4.10 4.81 24.56
C TRP A 245 -3.00 5.31 25.49
N HIS A 246 -2.02 4.44 25.75
CA HIS A 246 -0.86 4.77 26.58
C HIS A 246 0.15 5.60 25.78
N ASP A 247 0.84 6.53 26.44
CA ASP A 247 1.85 7.39 25.81
C ASP A 247 1.28 8.20 24.63
N SER A 248 0.02 8.61 24.73
CA SER A 248 -0.71 9.37 23.70
C SER A 248 -0.08 10.73 23.40
N ALA A 249 0.75 11.25 24.31
CA ALA A 249 1.52 12.47 24.11
C ALA A 249 2.45 12.39 22.89
N VAL A 250 2.98 11.20 22.55
CA VAL A 250 3.82 11.01 21.35
C VAL A 250 3.03 11.31 20.08
N ALA A 251 1.82 10.75 19.96
CA ALA A 251 0.94 11.00 18.82
C ALA A 251 0.51 12.47 18.75
N ARG A 252 0.27 13.13 19.90
CA ARG A 252 -0.06 14.56 19.94
C ARG A 252 1.07 15.45 19.42
N GLU A 253 2.31 15.06 19.62
CA GLU A 253 3.49 15.78 19.12
C GLU A 253 3.72 15.57 17.62
N HIS A 254 3.44 14.35 17.11
CA HIS A 254 3.85 13.94 15.76
C HIS A 254 2.73 13.92 14.73
N LEU A 255 1.48 13.65 15.12
CA LEU A 255 0.32 13.60 14.24
C LEU A 255 -0.35 14.98 14.18
N VAL A 256 0.38 15.96 13.65
CA VAL A 256 -0.06 17.35 13.55
C VAL A 256 -0.41 17.72 12.11
N GLY A 257 -1.20 18.78 11.95
CA GLY A 257 -1.60 19.30 10.65
C GLY A 257 -0.38 19.62 9.77
N GLY A 258 -0.50 19.33 8.48
CA GLY A 258 0.58 19.50 7.53
C GLY A 258 0.23 18.91 6.17
N TYR A 259 1.25 18.68 5.35
CA TYR A 259 1.09 18.02 4.05
C TYR A 259 1.81 16.69 4.03
N ASP A 260 1.07 15.62 3.74
CA ASP A 260 1.61 14.28 3.60
C ASP A 260 2.03 14.02 2.15
N ARG A 261 3.32 14.17 1.87
CA ARG A 261 3.92 13.90 0.55
C ARG A 261 3.76 12.45 0.08
N ARG A 262 3.55 11.49 0.98
CA ARG A 262 3.33 10.09 0.60
C ARG A 262 1.93 9.88 0.03
N ARG A 263 0.93 10.51 0.65
CA ARG A 263 -0.48 10.41 0.24
C ARG A 263 -0.90 11.50 -0.73
N LEU A 264 -0.04 12.50 -0.92
CA LEU A 264 -0.29 13.71 -1.68
C LEU A 264 -1.57 14.44 -1.21
N ALA A 265 -1.77 14.48 0.11
CA ALA A 265 -2.98 14.96 0.77
C ALA A 265 -2.64 15.69 2.09
N PRO A 266 -3.59 16.39 2.72
CA PRO A 266 -3.40 16.85 4.10
C PRO A 266 -2.95 15.70 5.01
N ALA A 267 -2.00 15.97 5.90
CA ALA A 267 -1.55 14.99 6.88
C ALA A 267 -2.70 14.65 7.83
N ILE A 268 -2.85 13.36 8.12
CA ILE A 268 -3.81 12.90 9.12
C ILE A 268 -3.28 13.28 10.49
N THR A 269 -4.14 13.93 11.26
CA THR A 269 -3.87 14.40 12.60
C THR A 269 -4.36 13.43 13.65
N LEU A 270 -3.94 13.63 14.90
CA LEU A 270 -4.52 12.92 16.04
C LEU A 270 -6.03 13.20 16.11
N GLU A 271 -6.45 14.44 15.88
CA GLU A 271 -7.85 14.84 15.89
C GLU A 271 -8.69 14.08 14.87
N ASP A 272 -8.21 13.91 13.62
CA ASP A 272 -8.91 13.11 12.60
C ASP A 272 -9.14 11.65 13.06
N LEU A 273 -8.16 11.07 13.74
CA LEU A 273 -8.27 9.71 14.28
C LEU A 273 -9.26 9.64 15.45
N LEU A 274 -9.24 10.62 16.35
CA LEU A 274 -10.15 10.69 17.48
C LEU A 274 -11.59 10.91 17.03
N ASP A 275 -11.80 11.76 16.03
CA ASP A 275 -13.12 12.03 15.45
C ASP A 275 -13.69 10.77 14.80
N LEU A 276 -12.91 10.07 13.97
CA LEU A 276 -13.33 8.80 13.37
C LEU A 276 -13.67 7.75 14.43
N LEU A 277 -12.83 7.60 15.47
CA LEU A 277 -13.11 6.67 16.56
C LEU A 277 -14.39 7.06 17.35
N ALA A 278 -14.64 8.37 17.53
CA ALA A 278 -15.82 8.88 18.20
C ALA A 278 -17.11 8.65 17.39
N GLU A 279 -17.06 8.77 16.05
CA GLU A 279 -18.18 8.44 15.15
C GLU A 279 -18.66 6.99 15.33
N HIS A 280 -17.73 6.07 15.58
CA HIS A 280 -18.03 4.66 15.89
C HIS A 280 -18.32 4.39 17.38
N ARG A 281 -18.43 5.44 18.19
CA ARG A 281 -18.70 5.39 19.65
C ARG A 281 -17.64 4.60 20.43
N ILE A 282 -16.39 4.65 19.99
CA ILE A 282 -15.27 4.06 20.73
C ILE A 282 -14.96 4.96 21.94
N GLY A 283 -14.94 4.37 23.14
CA GLY A 283 -14.57 5.09 24.35
C GLY A 283 -13.06 5.20 24.47
N ILE A 284 -12.49 6.41 24.39
CA ILE A 284 -11.04 6.62 24.38
C ILE A 284 -10.56 7.15 25.74
N ASP A 285 -9.50 6.54 26.27
CA ASP A 285 -8.79 6.97 27.49
C ASP A 285 -7.34 7.28 27.11
N LEU A 286 -7.04 8.57 26.91
CA LEU A 286 -5.70 9.06 26.55
C LEU A 286 -4.85 9.21 27.82
N ARG A 287 -3.71 8.51 27.87
CA ARG A 287 -2.74 8.56 28.98
C ARG A 287 -1.39 9.09 28.54
#